data_AF-A0A1V5QHA4-F1
#
_entry.id   AF-A0A1V5QHA4-F1
#
_cell.length_a   1.000
_cell.length_b   1.000
_cell.length_c   1.000
_cell.angle_alpha   90.00
_cell.angle_beta   90.00
_cell.angle_gamma   90.00
#
_symmetry.space_group_name_H-M   'P 1'
#
loop_
_entity.id
_entity.type
_entity.pdbx_description
1 polymer ?
#
loop_
_entity_poly.entity_id
_entity_poly.type
_entity_poly.pdbx_seq_one_letter_code
_entity_poly.pdbx_strand_id
1 'polypeptide(L)' 'MPLKEDVETYFKREVLPHVPDAWIDHAKTKVGYEIPLNRHFYRYEPPRPLAVIEADIKRLEGEIVALLKEVTA' A
#
# COMPACT_ATOMS: atom_id res chain seq x y z
N MET A 1 8.61 13.11 -11.39
CA MET A 1 8.16 14.14 -12.35
C MET A 1 8.62 15.50 -11.84
N PRO A 2 9.34 16.30 -12.62
CA PRO A 2 9.63 17.69 -12.25
C PRO A 2 8.31 18.47 -12.22
N LEU A 3 7.66 18.51 -11.06
CA LEU A 3 6.37 19.20 -10.85
C LEU A 3 6.44 20.72 -11.07
N LYS A 4 7.65 21.25 -11.30
CA LYS A 4 7.95 22.67 -11.49
C LYS A 4 8.25 23.03 -12.94
N GLU A 5 8.36 22.04 -13.83
CA GLU A 5 8.68 22.26 -15.23
C GLU A 5 7.44 21.99 -16.09
N ASP A 6 7.24 22.84 -17.09
CA ASP A 6 6.19 22.67 -18.08
C ASP A 6 6.45 21.45 -18.98
N VAL A 7 5.42 20.65 -19.23
CA VAL A 7 5.54 19.35 -19.94
C VAL A 7 6.03 19.54 -21.38
N GLU A 8 5.62 20.62 -22.05
CA GLU A 8 6.07 20.91 -23.42
C GLU A 8 7.56 21.20 -23.48
N THR A 9 8.08 21.90 -22.46
CA THR A 9 9.51 22.23 -22.36
C THR A 9 10.35 20.96 -22.17
N TYR A 10 9.91 20.06 -21.29
CA TYR A 10 10.55 18.75 -21.12
C TYR A 10 10.49 17.92 -22.40
N PHE A 11 9.31 17.85 -23.05
CA PHE A 11 9.10 17.06 -24.26
C PHE A 11 10.00 17.51 -25.41
N LYS A 12 10.17 18.81 -25.60
CA LYS A 12 11.07 19.37 -26.62
C LYS A 12 12.53 19.07 -26.36
N ARG A 13 12.96 19.03 -25.09
CA ARG A 13 14.37 18.77 -24.72
C ARG A 13 14.72 17.29 -24.75
N GLU A 14 13.84 16.44 -24.22
CA GLU A 14 14.16 15.04 -23.93
C GLU A 14 13.55 14.05 -24.92
N VAL A 15 12.51 14.42 -25.69
CA VAL A 15 11.81 13.49 -26.59
C VAL A 15 12.06 13.80 -28.06
N LEU A 16 11.77 15.03 -28.50
CA LEU A 16 11.88 15.40 -29.92
C LEU A 16 13.28 15.21 -30.54
N PRO A 17 14.41 15.40 -29.83
CA PRO A 17 15.74 15.14 -30.42
C PRO A 17 15.99 13.67 -30.74
N HIS A 18 15.29 12.76 -30.06
CA HIS A 18 15.43 11.31 -30.25
C HIS A 18 14.35 10.74 -31.16
N VAL A 19 13.14 11.30 -31.12
CA VAL A 19 11.99 10.87 -31.93
C VAL A 19 11.25 12.10 -32.45
N PRO A 20 11.58 12.59 -33.66
CA PRO A 20 10.99 13.81 -34.22
C PRO A 20 9.48 13.75 -34.46
N ASP A 21 8.95 12.55 -34.75
CA ASP A 21 7.52 12.33 -35.03
C ASP A 21 6.68 12.09 -33.76
N ALA A 22 7.30 12.20 -32.58
CA ALA A 22 6.59 12.07 -31.32
C ALA A 22 5.63 13.25 -31.11
N TRP A 23 4.44 12.97 -30.58
CA TRP A 23 3.44 13.98 -30.23
C TRP A 23 2.71 13.59 -28.95
N ILE A 24 2.16 14.58 -28.26
CA ILE A 24 1.42 14.38 -27.01
C ILE A 24 -0.07 14.29 -27.33
N ASP A 25 -0.70 13.16 -27.00
CA ASP A 25 -2.15 13.03 -27.03
C ASP A 25 -2.77 13.65 -25.76
N HIS A 26 -3.12 14.94 -25.85
CA HIS A 26 -3.72 15.66 -24.74
C HIS A 26 -5.06 15.07 -24.27
N ALA A 27 -5.81 14.37 -25.12
CA ALA A 27 -7.07 13.75 -24.75
C ALA A 27 -6.89 12.57 -23.78
N LYS A 28 -5.72 11.95 -23.76
CA LYS A 28 -5.35 10.86 -22.84
C LYS A 28 -4.52 11.34 -21.64
N THR A 29 -4.29 12.64 -21.51
CA THR A 29 -3.53 13.20 -20.39
C THR A 29 -4.27 12.98 -19.08
N LYS A 30 -3.58 12.41 -18.09
CA LYS A 30 -4.09 12.23 -16.74
C LYS A 30 -3.11 12.80 -15.74
N VAL A 31 -3.60 13.59 -14.79
CA VAL A 31 -2.81 14.05 -13.66
C VAL A 31 -2.75 12.91 -12.64
N GLY A 32 -1.63 12.19 -12.61
CA GLY A 32 -1.38 11.12 -11.65
C GLY A 32 -0.41 11.57 -10.57
N TYR A 33 -0.83 11.53 -9.31
CA TYR A 33 0.07 11.67 -8.17
C TYR A 33 0.13 10.33 -7.43
N GLU A 34 1.34 9.84 -7.19
CA GLU A 34 1.55 8.73 -6.28
C GLU A 34 1.82 9.31 -4.89
N ILE A 35 0.96 8.95 -3.93
CA ILE A 35 1.22 9.20 -2.52
C ILE A 35 1.77 7.91 -1.95
N PRO A 36 3.08 7.81 -1.65
CA PRO A 36 3.65 6.59 -1.08
C PRO A 36 3.16 6.44 0.37
N LEU A 37 2.01 5.77 0.52
CA LEU A 37 1.30 5.68 1.79
C LEU A 37 2.18 5.06 2.88
N ASN A 38 2.89 3.97 2.55
CA ASN A 38 3.83 3.31 3.45
C ASN A 38 5.02 4.20 3.84
N ARG A 39 5.40 5.20 3.04
CA ARG A 39 6.51 6.09 3.40
C ARG A 39 6.07 7.16 4.39
N HIS A 40 4.86 7.69 4.22
CA HIS A 40 4.39 8.84 4.99
C HIS A 40 3.50 8.48 6.17
N PHE A 41 2.81 7.35 6.09
CA PHE A 41 1.79 6.95 7.06
C PHE A 41 2.11 5.62 7.75
N TYR A 42 3.27 5.02 7.49
CA TYR A 42 3.67 3.84 8.23
C TYR A 42 3.97 4.20 9.68
N ARG A 43 3.17 3.63 10.57
CA ARG A 43 3.40 3.63 12.01
C ARG A 43 3.83 2.22 12.40
N TYR A 44 5.02 2.11 12.98
CA TYR A 44 5.46 0.83 13.52
C TYR A 44 4.56 0.43 14.69
N GLU A 45 3.96 -0.75 14.59
CA GLU A 45 3.25 -1.40 15.68
C GLU A 45 4.07 -2.58 16.16
N PRO A 46 4.56 -2.56 17.42
CA PRO A 46 5.28 -3.68 17.96
C PRO A 46 4.36 -4.90 18.07
N PRO A 47 4.90 -6.13 17.88
CA PRO A 47 4.13 -7.34 18.12
C PRO A 47 3.55 -7.37 19.54
N ARG A 48 2.34 -7.94 19.68
CA ARG A 48 1.71 -8.18 20.97
C ARG A 48 2.62 -9.02 21.89
N PRO A 49 2.70 -8.73 23.21
CA PRO A 49 3.56 -9.47 24.13
C PRO A 49 3.24 -10.97 24.18
N LEU A 50 4.27 -11.80 24.39
CA LEU A 50 4.13 -13.26 24.48
C LEU A 50 3.11 -13.70 25.53
N ALA A 51 3.14 -13.09 26.72
CA ALA A 51 2.19 -13.40 27.79
C ALA A 51 0.72 -13.21 27.36
N VAL A 52 0.44 -12.23 26.49
CA VAL A 52 -0.91 -12.00 25.95
C VAL A 52 -1.28 -13.10 24.95
N ILE A 53 -0.32 -13.55 24.12
CA ILE A 53 -0.48 -14.70 23.21
C ILE A 53 -0.81 -15.96 24.00
N GLU A 54 -0.04 -16.28 25.03
CA GLU A 54 -0.26 -17.45 25.87
C GLU A 54 -1.62 -17.43 26.57
N ALA A 55 -2.04 -16.28 27.08
CA ALA A 55 -3.34 -16.11 27.73
C ALA A 55 -4.50 -16.34 26.74
N ASP A 56 -4.39 -15.78 25.53
CA ASP A 56 -5.41 -15.99 24.49
C ASP A 56 -5.49 -17.45 24.04
N ILE A 57 -4.35 -18.13 23.90
CA ILE A 57 -4.31 -19.57 23.55
C ILE A 57 -5.04 -20.37 24.63
N LYS A 58 -4.69 -20.21 25.91
CA LYS A 58 -5.32 -20.94 27.01
C LYS A 58 -6.83 -20.69 27.11
N ARG A 59 -7.25 -19.45 26.86
CA ARG A 59 -8.67 -19.09 26.83
C ARG A 59 -9.40 -19.84 25.72
N LEU A 60 -8.87 -19.79 24.49
CA LEU A 60 -9.46 -20.47 23.34
C LEU A 60 -9.49 -21.99 23.53
N GLU A 61 -8.44 -22.58 24.09
CA GLU A 61 -8.42 -24.01 24.46
C GLU A 61 -9.56 -24.35 25.43
N GLY A 62 -9.78 -23.52 26.45
CA GLY A 62 -10.87 -23.69 27.40
C GLY A 62 -12.26 -23.59 26.75
N GLU A 63 -12.45 -22.61 25.86
CA GLU A 63 -13.68 -22.43 25.08
C GLU A 63 -13.98 -23.65 24.20
N ILE A 64 -12.95 -24.19 23.52
CA ILE A 64 -13.08 -25.40 22.69
C ILE A 64 -13.48 -26.61 23.54
N VAL A 65 -12.84 -26.81 24.70
CA VAL A 65 -13.19 -27.93 25.60
C VAL A 65 -14.62 -27.80 26.11
N ALA A 66 -15.09 -26.60 26.42
CA ALA A 66 -16.47 -26.37 26.84
C ALA A 66 -17.47 -26.74 25.72
N LEU A 67 -17.23 -26.25 24.50
CA LEU A 67 -18.06 -26.54 23.33
C LEU A 67 -18.11 -28.04 23.02
N LEU A 68 -16.97 -28.74 23.09
CA LEU A 68 -16.93 -30.18 22.87
C LEU A 68 -17.75 -30.95 23.90
N LYS A 69 -17.69 -30.54 25.18
CA LYS A 69 -18.49 -31.17 26.24
C LYS A 69 -20.00 -31.04 25.98
N GLU A 70 -20.45 -29.89 25.49
CA GLU A 70 -21.87 -29.67 25.16
C GLU A 70 -22.38 -30.57 24.04
N VAL A 71 -21.52 -30.94 23.08
CA VAL A 71 -21.89 -31.81 21.95
C VAL A 71 -21.80 -33.31 22.30
N THR A 72 -20.90 -33.68 23.22
CA THR A 72 -20.71 -35.08 23.64
C THR A 72 -21.59 -35.51 24.84
N ALA A 73 -22.37 -34.58 25.41
CA ALA A 73 -23.27 -34.82 26.54
C ALA A 73 -24.66 -35.29 26.10
#